data_AF-A0A377PEA4-F1
#
_entry.id   AF-A0A377PEA4-F1
#
_cell.length_a   1.000
_cell.length_b   1.000
_cell.length_c   1.000
_cell.angle_alpha   90.00
_cell.angle_beta   90.00
_cell.angle_gamma   90.00
#
_symmetry.space_group_name_H-M   'P 1'
#
loop_
_entity.id
_entity.type
_entity.pdbx_description
1 polymer ?
#
loop_
_entity_poly.entity_id
_entity_poly.type
_entity_poly.pdbx_seq_one_letter_code
_entity_poly.pdbx_strand_id
1 'polypeptide(L)'
;MVKYALNLFIKLVLFAGVMLIVAKVVPYDGLVNLITDRFDYESANKLTSFIMGENDPEAWESLGDYFGTLINTLISVPVMGAIIIVYDVLTRSKNLDCLLNEWVLATLRRFAKLLEFSFLFWGLFRILPYQSLFPDNQNYSTFTMTTVVSFNLLLTIICYWFITKKTSTKRSL
;
A
#
# COMPACT_ATOMS: atom_id res chain seq x y z
N MET A 1 7.33 23.60 -7.60
CA MET A 1 6.28 22.61 -7.23
C MET A 1 5.94 21.65 -8.37
N VAL A 2 5.69 22.12 -9.60
CA VAL A 2 5.32 21.25 -10.76
C VAL A 2 6.32 20.12 -11.04
N LYS A 3 7.63 20.40 -11.03
CA LYS A 3 8.67 19.36 -11.24
C LYS A 3 8.63 18.24 -10.17
N TYR A 4 8.27 18.56 -8.93
CA TYR A 4 8.17 17.59 -7.85
C TYR A 4 6.93 16.71 -8.00
N ALA A 5 5.79 17.31 -8.36
CA ALA A 5 4.55 16.59 -8.63
C ALA A 5 4.70 15.63 -9.83
N LEU A 6 5.33 16.10 -10.92
CA LEU A 6 5.57 15.29 -12.12
C LEU A 6 6.53 14.11 -11.83
N ASN A 7 7.61 14.35 -11.07
CA ASN A 7 8.51 13.27 -10.65
C ASN A 7 7.79 12.23 -9.76
N LEU A 8 6.93 12.68 -8.86
CA LEU A 8 6.14 11.79 -8.02
C LEU A 8 5.14 10.96 -8.86
N PHE A 9 4.48 11.59 -9.82
CA PHE A 9 3.58 10.91 -10.76
C PHE A 9 4.32 9.84 -11.57
N ILE A 10 5.49 10.15 -12.14
CA ILE A 10 6.31 9.16 -12.88
C ILE A 10 6.66 7.97 -11.98
N LYS A 11 7.05 8.22 -10.73
CA LYS A 11 7.38 7.13 -9.79
C LYS A 11 6.18 6.24 -9.48
N LEU A 12 4.99 6.82 -9.34
CA LEU A 12 3.75 6.06 -9.12
C LEU A 12 3.41 5.22 -10.36
N VAL A 13 3.47 5.80 -11.56
CA VAL A 13 3.24 5.07 -12.81
C VAL A 13 4.24 3.92 -12.96
N LEU A 14 5.51 4.18 -12.66
CA LEU A 14 6.54 3.15 -12.78
C LEU A 14 6.35 2.04 -11.74
N PHE A 15 5.96 2.38 -10.51
CA PHE A 15 5.61 1.39 -9.49
C PHE A 15 4.39 0.56 -9.88
N ALA A 16 3.35 1.17 -10.44
CA ALA A 16 2.17 0.46 -10.96
C ALA A 16 2.56 -0.48 -12.11
N GLY A 17 3.45 -0.05 -13.01
CA GLY A 17 4.01 -0.90 -14.05
C GLY A 17 4.77 -2.11 -13.47
N VAL A 18 5.56 -1.92 -12.41
CA VAL A 18 6.22 -3.02 -11.70
C VAL A 18 5.18 -3.98 -11.10
N MET A 19 4.12 -3.49 -10.48
CA MET A 19 3.06 -4.34 -9.92
C MET A 19 2.37 -5.19 -10.99
N LEU A 20 2.15 -4.63 -12.20
CA LEU A 20 1.58 -5.39 -13.32
C LEU A 20 2.53 -6.46 -13.83
N ILE A 21 3.83 -6.16 -13.87
CA ILE A 21 4.86 -7.16 -14.25
C ILE A 21 4.91 -8.25 -13.19
N VAL A 22 4.95 -7.90 -11.91
CA VAL A 22 4.98 -8.86 -10.81
C VAL A 22 3.73 -9.75 -10.84
N ALA A 23 2.55 -9.18 -11.04
CA ALA A 23 1.29 -9.93 -11.19
C ALA A 23 1.32 -10.96 -12.33
N LYS A 24 2.03 -10.67 -13.42
CA LYS A 24 2.09 -11.58 -14.57
C LYS A 24 3.23 -12.59 -14.52
N VAL A 25 4.36 -12.20 -13.94
CA VAL A 25 5.62 -12.95 -14.05
C VAL A 25 5.88 -13.78 -12.79
N VAL A 26 5.44 -13.31 -11.64
CA VAL A 26 5.71 -13.98 -10.36
C VAL A 26 4.51 -14.85 -10.00
N PRO A 27 4.65 -16.19 -9.92
CA PRO A 27 3.56 -17.10 -9.59
C PRO A 27 3.30 -17.10 -8.07
N TYR A 28 2.83 -15.99 -7.53
CA TYR A 28 2.53 -15.86 -6.10
C TYR A 28 1.13 -16.38 -5.74
N ASP A 29 0.32 -16.79 -6.71
CA ASP A 29 -1.03 -17.34 -6.47
C ASP A 29 -1.00 -18.57 -5.56
N GLY A 30 0.02 -19.42 -5.67
CA GLY A 30 0.20 -20.54 -4.75
C GLY A 30 0.42 -20.11 -3.30
N LEU A 31 1.10 -18.96 -3.09
CA LEU A 31 1.31 -18.38 -1.76
C LEU A 31 0.03 -17.73 -1.24
N VAL A 32 -0.75 -17.08 -2.11
CA VAL A 32 -2.08 -16.56 -1.78
C VAL A 32 -2.97 -17.71 -1.30
N ASN A 33 -3.11 -18.77 -2.10
CA ASN A 33 -3.94 -19.93 -1.76
C ASN A 33 -3.50 -20.55 -0.42
N LEU A 34 -2.20 -20.74 -0.20
CA LEU A 34 -1.68 -21.31 1.05
C LEU A 34 -1.99 -20.46 2.30
N ILE A 35 -2.18 -19.15 2.13
CA ILE A 35 -2.64 -18.28 3.22
C ILE A 35 -4.16 -18.34 3.34
N THR A 36 -4.88 -18.19 2.24
CA THR A 36 -6.34 -18.14 2.21
C THR A 36 -6.97 -19.47 2.66
N ASP A 37 -6.38 -20.61 2.34
CA ASP A 37 -6.85 -21.95 2.74
C ASP A 37 -6.80 -22.19 4.26
N ARG A 38 -6.13 -21.33 5.01
CA ARG A 38 -6.10 -21.40 6.49
C ARG A 38 -7.33 -20.78 7.13
N PHE A 39 -8.14 -20.05 6.36
CA PHE A 39 -9.35 -19.42 6.84
C PHE A 39 -10.54 -20.32 6.52
N ASP A 40 -11.39 -20.55 7.51
CA ASP A 40 -12.74 -21.03 7.25
C ASP A 40 -13.63 -19.87 6.76
N TYR A 41 -14.80 -20.21 6.23
CA TYR A 41 -15.74 -19.20 5.69
C TYR A 41 -16.13 -18.15 6.74
N GLU A 42 -16.31 -18.55 8.01
CA GLU A 42 -16.67 -17.63 9.08
C GLU A 42 -15.55 -16.63 9.37
N SER A 43 -14.31 -17.10 9.45
CA SER A 43 -13.14 -16.24 9.67
C SER A 43 -12.85 -15.37 8.45
N ALA A 44 -13.00 -15.90 7.25
CA ALA A 44 -12.89 -15.14 6.01
C ALA A 44 -13.93 -14.01 5.98
N ASN A 45 -15.21 -14.31 6.25
CA ASN A 45 -16.26 -13.32 6.28
C ASN A 45 -16.06 -12.27 7.38
N LYS A 46 -15.56 -12.65 8.57
CA LYS A 46 -15.20 -11.68 9.62
C LYS A 46 -14.08 -10.74 9.18
N LEU A 47 -13.07 -11.27 8.47
CA LEU A 47 -11.93 -10.49 8.03
C LEU A 47 -12.29 -9.59 6.85
N THR A 48 -13.01 -10.09 5.85
CA THR A 48 -13.47 -9.27 4.72
C THR A 48 -14.48 -8.22 5.17
N SER A 49 -15.42 -8.55 6.07
CA SER A 49 -16.32 -7.55 6.64
C SER A 49 -15.62 -6.52 7.51
N PHE A 50 -14.54 -6.89 8.19
CA PHE A 50 -13.69 -5.91 8.86
C PHE A 50 -12.99 -4.96 7.87
N ILE A 51 -12.57 -5.46 6.70
CA ILE A 51 -11.88 -4.68 5.68
C ILE A 51 -12.87 -3.80 4.88
N MET A 52 -13.98 -4.37 4.42
CA MET A 52 -14.99 -3.73 3.57
C MET A 52 -16.03 -2.93 4.37
N GLY A 53 -16.24 -3.27 5.64
CA GLY A 53 -17.30 -2.70 6.47
C GLY A 53 -18.68 -3.35 6.28
N GLU A 54 -18.82 -4.30 5.36
CA GLU A 54 -20.05 -5.03 5.08
C GLU A 54 -19.78 -6.53 4.83
N ASN A 55 -20.82 -7.37 4.97
CA ASN A 55 -20.69 -8.80 4.69
C ASN A 55 -20.61 -9.02 3.17
N ASP A 56 -19.64 -9.83 2.76
CA ASP A 56 -19.39 -10.14 1.36
C ASP A 56 -19.95 -11.52 1.02
N PRO A 57 -20.84 -11.64 0.01
CA PRO A 57 -21.32 -12.95 -0.46
C PRO A 57 -20.21 -13.88 -0.96
N GLU A 58 -19.07 -13.33 -1.40
CA GLU A 58 -17.91 -14.05 -1.94
C GLU A 58 -16.66 -13.81 -1.07
N ALA A 59 -16.84 -13.80 0.25
CA ALA A 59 -15.79 -13.50 1.23
C ALA A 59 -14.46 -14.26 1.02
N TRP A 60 -14.51 -15.50 0.51
CA TRP A 60 -13.30 -16.28 0.27
C TRP A 60 -12.52 -15.77 -0.96
N GLU A 61 -13.21 -15.45 -2.05
CA GLU A 61 -12.60 -14.92 -3.28
C GLU A 61 -12.03 -13.53 -3.03
N SER A 62 -12.81 -12.65 -2.40
CA SER A 62 -12.35 -11.32 -2.00
C SER A 62 -11.15 -11.38 -1.06
N LEU A 63 -11.09 -12.34 -0.14
CA LEU A 63 -9.92 -12.54 0.72
C LEU A 63 -8.68 -12.93 -0.09
N GLY A 64 -8.84 -13.80 -1.09
CA GLY A 64 -7.79 -14.13 -2.05
C GLY A 64 -7.28 -12.90 -2.79
N ASP A 65 -8.17 -12.08 -3.31
CA ASP A 65 -7.83 -10.84 -4.03
C ASP A 65 -7.09 -9.82 -3.13
N TYR A 66 -7.51 -9.70 -1.87
CA TYR A 66 -6.84 -8.85 -0.90
C TYR A 66 -5.42 -9.32 -0.62
N PHE A 67 -5.23 -10.62 -0.33
CA PHE A 67 -3.90 -11.16 -0.11
C PHE A 67 -3.05 -11.09 -1.38
N GLY A 68 -3.63 -11.36 -2.55
CA GLY A 68 -2.94 -11.23 -3.85
C GLY A 68 -2.43 -9.82 -4.07
N THR A 69 -3.27 -8.81 -3.83
CA THR A 69 -2.88 -7.39 -3.94
C THR A 69 -1.80 -7.02 -2.92
N LEU A 70 -1.92 -7.50 -1.69
CA LEU A 70 -0.94 -7.26 -0.63
C LEU A 70 0.42 -7.88 -0.98
N ILE A 71 0.44 -9.16 -1.36
CA ILE A 71 1.65 -9.91 -1.70
C ILE A 71 2.32 -9.31 -2.93
N ASN A 72 1.55 -8.97 -3.96
CA ASN A 72 2.06 -8.27 -5.14
C ASN A 72 2.74 -6.96 -4.75
N THR A 73 2.10 -6.16 -3.89
CA THR A 73 2.68 -4.91 -3.38
C THR A 73 3.97 -5.17 -2.61
N LEU A 74 3.98 -6.18 -1.74
CA LEU A 74 5.16 -6.55 -0.94
C LEU A 74 6.34 -7.02 -1.79
N ILE A 75 6.09 -7.73 -2.89
CA ILE A 75 7.12 -8.16 -3.84
C ILE A 75 7.57 -7.00 -4.74
N SER A 76 6.65 -6.11 -5.13
CA SER A 76 6.93 -4.98 -6.02
C SER A 76 7.87 -3.95 -5.39
N VAL A 77 7.80 -3.73 -4.07
CA VAL A 77 8.68 -2.80 -3.34
C VAL A 77 10.18 -3.14 -3.48
N PRO A 78 10.65 -4.38 -3.20
CA PRO A 78 12.03 -4.78 -3.41
C PRO A 78 12.39 -4.85 -4.89
N VAL A 79 11.51 -5.34 -5.78
CA VAL A 79 11.74 -5.39 -7.24
C VAL A 79 12.04 -4.00 -7.80
N MET A 80 11.23 -3.00 -7.42
CA MET A 80 11.47 -1.60 -7.78
C MET A 80 12.82 -1.11 -7.26
N GLY A 81 13.23 -1.53 -6.06
CA GLY A 81 14.57 -1.24 -5.53
C GLY A 81 15.68 -1.88 -6.36
N ALA A 82 15.51 -3.13 -6.80
CA ALA A 82 16.48 -3.84 -7.61
C ALA A 82 16.66 -3.18 -8.99
N ILE A 83 15.56 -2.75 -9.63
CA ILE A 83 15.60 -2.00 -10.88
C ILE A 83 16.44 -0.72 -10.74
N ILE A 84 16.29 -0.01 -9.61
CA ILE A 84 17.08 1.20 -9.32
C ILE A 84 18.57 0.86 -9.17
N ILE A 85 18.93 -0.23 -8.47
CA ILE A 85 20.34 -0.66 -8.36
C ILE A 85 20.90 -0.97 -9.75
N VAL A 86 20.20 -1.79 -10.54
CA VAL A 86 20.67 -2.20 -11.87
C VAL A 86 20.89 -0.97 -12.75
N TYR A 87 19.97 -0.02 -12.73
CA TYR A 87 20.14 1.25 -13.44
C TYR A 87 21.38 2.01 -12.97
N ASP A 88 21.60 2.12 -11.66
CA ASP A 88 22.77 2.82 -11.08
C ASP A 88 24.10 2.13 -11.40
N VAL A 89 24.14 0.79 -11.42
CA VAL A 89 25.34 0.02 -11.81
C VAL A 89 25.66 0.25 -13.28
N LEU A 90 24.65 0.13 -14.15
CA LEU A 90 24.83 0.27 -15.61
C LEU A 90 25.22 1.69 -16.03
N THR A 91 24.69 2.72 -15.35
CA THR A 91 24.91 4.12 -15.74
C THR A 91 26.02 4.81 -14.96
N ARG A 92 26.38 4.35 -13.76
CA ARG A 92 27.31 5.05 -12.85
C ARG A 92 28.48 4.19 -12.35
N SER A 93 28.61 2.93 -12.80
CA SER A 93 29.73 2.02 -12.47
C SER A 93 30.06 1.95 -10.97
N LYS A 94 29.02 1.93 -10.12
CA LYS A 94 29.16 1.84 -8.67
C LYS A 94 29.46 0.41 -8.22
N ASN A 95 30.16 0.27 -7.09
CA ASN A 95 30.53 -1.03 -6.50
C ASN A 95 29.29 -1.79 -5.96
N LEU A 96 29.13 -3.05 -6.35
CA LEU A 96 27.93 -3.87 -6.14
C LEU A 96 27.67 -4.18 -4.65
N ASP A 97 28.72 -4.50 -3.89
CA ASP A 97 28.59 -4.94 -2.49
C ASP A 97 28.07 -3.82 -1.57
N CYS A 98 28.51 -2.58 -1.84
CA CYS A 98 28.01 -1.41 -1.13
C CYS A 98 26.52 -1.16 -1.46
N LEU A 99 26.13 -1.36 -2.72
CA LEU A 99 24.77 -1.11 -3.20
C LEU A 99 23.75 -2.11 -2.66
N LEU A 100 24.14 -3.37 -2.43
CA LEU A 100 23.23 -4.38 -1.86
C LEU A 100 22.82 -4.03 -0.44
N ASN A 101 23.77 -3.65 0.42
CA ASN A 101 23.47 -3.22 1.80
C ASN A 101 22.62 -1.95 1.82
N GLU A 102 22.94 -0.97 0.96
CA GLU A 102 22.12 0.23 0.81
C GLU A 102 20.69 -0.11 0.34
N TRP A 103 20.54 -1.08 -0.56
CA TRP A 103 19.23 -1.52 -1.05
C TRP A 103 18.41 -2.22 0.02
N VAL A 104 18.99 -3.12 0.81
CA VAL A 104 18.26 -3.78 1.91
C VAL A 104 17.76 -2.72 2.89
N LEU A 105 18.63 -1.81 3.34
CA LEU A 105 18.26 -0.73 4.24
C LEU A 105 17.21 0.22 3.63
N ALA A 106 17.33 0.54 2.35
CA ALA A 106 16.36 1.38 1.64
C ALA A 106 15.01 0.68 1.50
N THR A 107 15.00 -0.63 1.24
CA THR A 107 13.81 -1.46 1.12
C THR A 107 13.09 -1.58 2.47
N LEU A 108 13.82 -1.89 3.54
CA LEU A 108 13.28 -1.88 4.91
C LEU A 108 12.69 -0.52 5.27
N ARG A 109 13.37 0.57 4.92
CA ARG A 109 12.85 1.93 5.14
C ARG A 109 11.58 2.20 4.34
N ARG A 110 11.47 1.69 3.11
CA ARG A 110 10.23 1.79 2.30
C ARG A 110 9.09 1.01 2.93
N PHE A 111 9.35 -0.21 3.41
CA PHE A 111 8.34 -0.99 4.14
C PHE A 111 7.88 -0.31 5.43
N ALA A 112 8.82 0.21 6.23
CA ALA A 112 8.47 0.95 7.45
C ALA A 112 7.56 2.15 7.14
N LYS A 113 7.83 2.89 6.06
CA LYS A 113 6.96 3.99 5.62
C LYS A 113 5.60 3.53 5.13
N LEU A 114 5.52 2.40 4.42
CA LEU A 114 4.24 1.83 4.01
C LEU A 114 3.42 1.40 5.23
N LEU A 115 4.02 0.72 6.19
CA LEU A 115 3.36 0.32 7.43
C LEU A 115 2.88 1.52 8.24
N GLU A 116 3.72 2.55 8.40
CA GLU A 116 3.36 3.80 9.07
C GLU A 116 2.18 4.48 8.37
N PHE A 117 2.23 4.60 7.04
CA PHE A 117 1.16 5.21 6.26
C PHE A 117 -0.14 4.41 6.35
N SER A 118 -0.09 3.08 6.19
CA SER A 118 -1.25 2.20 6.32
C SER A 118 -1.86 2.25 7.72
N PHE A 119 -1.02 2.29 8.76
CA PHE A 119 -1.50 2.42 10.15
C PHE A 119 -2.18 3.77 10.37
N LEU A 120 -1.61 4.87 9.85
CA LEU A 120 -2.24 6.19 9.91
C LEU A 120 -3.56 6.23 9.14
N PHE A 121 -3.62 5.64 7.95
CA PHE A 121 -4.83 5.57 7.14
C PHE A 121 -5.95 4.88 7.90
N TRP A 122 -5.67 3.69 8.43
CA TRP A 122 -6.63 2.89 9.20
C TRP A 122 -7.03 3.56 10.51
N GLY A 123 -6.07 4.17 11.22
CA GLY A 123 -6.34 4.92 12.44
C GLY A 123 -7.29 6.08 12.19
N LEU A 124 -7.05 6.89 11.15
CA LEU A 124 -7.92 8.01 10.78
C LEU A 124 -9.31 7.52 10.32
N PHE A 125 -9.34 6.47 9.49
CA PHE A 125 -10.60 5.88 9.03
C PHE A 125 -11.45 5.42 10.21
N ARG A 126 -10.85 4.80 11.23
CA ARG A 126 -11.59 4.29 12.39
C ARG A 126 -12.01 5.37 13.40
N ILE A 127 -11.24 6.46 13.50
CA ILE A 127 -11.53 7.56 14.44
C ILE A 127 -12.64 8.47 13.91
N LEU A 128 -12.78 8.60 12.59
CA LEU A 128 -13.80 9.44 12.00
C LEU A 128 -15.20 8.85 12.23
N PRO A 129 -16.16 9.61 12.77
CA PRO A 129 -17.51 9.12 13.08
C PRO A 129 -18.36 9.04 11.80
N TYR A 130 -18.02 8.12 10.90
CA TYR A 130 -18.74 7.96 9.63
C TYR A 130 -20.23 7.69 9.83
N GLN A 131 -20.62 7.00 10.89
CA GLN A 131 -22.03 6.74 11.25
C GLN A 131 -22.86 8.01 11.48
N SER A 132 -22.23 9.11 11.92
CA SER A 132 -22.92 10.41 12.09
C SER A 132 -23.11 11.16 10.77
N LEU A 133 -22.27 10.89 9.77
CA LEU A 133 -22.31 11.51 8.44
C LEU A 133 -23.10 10.64 7.44
N PHE A 134 -23.10 9.34 7.68
CA PHE A 134 -23.67 8.29 6.84
C PHE A 134 -24.47 7.33 7.73
N PRO A 135 -25.74 7.64 8.05
CA PRO A 135 -26.59 6.75 8.83
C PRO A 135 -26.82 5.40 8.13
N ASP A 136 -26.73 4.31 8.91
CA ASP A 136 -26.74 2.91 8.44
C ASP A 136 -28.03 2.46 7.71
N ASN A 137 -29.02 3.34 7.58
CA ASN A 137 -30.32 3.06 6.95
C ASN A 137 -30.40 3.47 5.48
N GLN A 138 -29.28 3.90 4.87
CA GLN A 138 -29.23 4.32 3.46
C GLN A 138 -28.19 3.54 2.68
N ASN A 139 -28.58 3.05 1.49
CA ASN A 139 -27.63 2.49 0.54
C ASN A 139 -26.85 3.63 -0.12
N TYR A 140 -25.54 3.66 0.08
CA TYR A 140 -24.66 4.67 -0.51
C TYR A 140 -24.18 4.24 -1.88
N SER A 141 -24.20 5.18 -2.83
CA SER A 141 -23.64 4.92 -4.15
C SER A 141 -22.13 4.62 -4.06
N THR A 142 -21.61 3.83 -5.00
CA THR A 142 -20.16 3.59 -5.14
C THR A 142 -19.37 4.89 -5.24
N PHE A 143 -19.96 5.93 -5.85
CA PHE A 143 -19.37 7.26 -5.94
C PHE A 143 -19.21 7.92 -4.56
N THR A 144 -20.21 7.83 -3.70
CA THR A 144 -20.15 8.34 -2.33
C THR A 144 -19.07 7.63 -1.52
N MET A 145 -19.04 6.30 -1.58
CA MET A 145 -18.01 5.49 -0.89
C MET A 145 -16.60 5.83 -1.38
N THR A 146 -16.43 5.92 -2.70
CA THR A 146 -15.15 6.32 -3.33
C THR A 146 -14.72 7.71 -2.87
N THR A 147 -15.66 8.64 -2.76
CA THR A 147 -15.39 10.03 -2.31
C THR A 147 -14.92 10.05 -0.85
N VAL A 148 -15.56 9.28 0.02
CA VAL A 148 -15.17 9.16 1.44
C VAL A 148 -13.78 8.57 1.59
N VAL A 149 -13.51 7.46 0.91
CA VAL A 149 -12.18 6.82 0.92
C VAL A 149 -11.11 7.77 0.36
N SER A 150 -11.42 8.48 -0.72
CA SER A 150 -10.52 9.47 -1.32
C SER A 150 -10.23 10.63 -0.37
N PHE A 151 -11.24 11.13 0.34
CA PHE A 151 -11.07 12.16 1.35
C PHE A 151 -10.21 11.69 2.52
N ASN A 152 -10.46 10.46 3.03
CA ASN A 152 -9.62 9.88 4.07
C ASN A 152 -8.17 9.70 3.61
N LEU A 153 -7.97 9.31 2.35
CA LEU A 153 -6.65 9.18 1.75
C LEU A 153 -5.93 10.54 1.68
N LEU A 154 -6.62 11.61 1.26
CA LEU A 154 -6.07 12.97 1.26
C LEU A 154 -5.72 13.44 2.68
N LEU A 155 -6.60 13.20 3.66
CA LEU A 155 -6.35 13.52 5.06
C LEU A 155 -5.11 12.78 5.57
N THR A 156 -5.00 11.49 5.26
CA THR A 156 -3.84 10.66 5.62
C THR A 156 -2.55 11.20 5.01
N ILE A 157 -2.57 11.61 3.74
CA ILE A 157 -1.41 12.24 3.09
C ILE A 157 -0.98 13.51 3.84
N ILE A 158 -1.94 14.36 4.22
CA ILE A 158 -1.66 15.61 4.94
C ILE A 158 -1.05 15.30 6.32
N CYS A 159 -1.65 14.38 7.08
CA CYS A 159 -1.16 13.96 8.40
C CYS A 159 0.23 13.33 8.32
N TYR A 160 0.43 12.40 7.38
CA TYR A 160 1.72 11.76 7.13
C TYR A 160 2.80 12.78 6.77
N TRP A 161 2.46 13.75 5.91
CA TRP A 161 3.38 14.84 5.57
C TRP A 161 3.72 15.69 6.79
N PHE A 162 2.75 16.00 7.65
CA PHE A 162 2.99 16.77 8.87
C PHE A 162 3.93 16.03 9.85
N ILE A 163 3.70 14.73 10.07
CA ILE A 163 4.54 13.87 10.93
C ILE A 163 5.97 13.80 10.37
N THR A 164 6.12 13.50 9.09
CA THR A 164 7.42 13.33 8.44
C THR A 164 8.20 14.65 8.30
N LYS A 165 7.51 15.78 8.10
CA LYS A 165 8.13 17.11 8.10
C LYS A 165 8.67 17.45 9.50
N LYS A 166 7.87 17.20 10.55
CA LYS A 166 8.24 17.48 11.95
C LYS A 166 9.45 16.64 12.40
N THR A 167 9.60 15.41 11.93
CA THR A 167 10.77 14.57 12.23
C THR A 167 12.02 14.99 11.47
N SER A 168 11.89 15.53 10.25
CA SER A 168 13.02 16.08 9.50
C SER A 168 13.58 17.36 10.12
N THR A 169 12.74 18.27 10.62
CA THR A 169 13.18 19.53 11.25
C THR A 169 13.91 19.30 12.58
N LYS A 170 13.57 18.24 13.32
CA LYS A 170 14.25 17.90 14.58
C LYS A 170 15.66 17.30 14.39
N ARG A 171 16.03 16.83 13.19
CA ARG A 171 17.37 16.29 12.91
C ARG A 171 18.38 17.36 12.47
N SER A 172 17.94 18.59 12.23
CA SER A 172 18.77 19.70 11.72
C SER A 172 19.02 20.81 12.76
N LEU A 173 18.71 20.55 14.03
CA LEU A 173 18.99 21.40 15.19
C LEU A 173 19.87 20.60 16.15
#